data_AF-A0A9R0WKB6-F1
#
_entry.id   AF-A0A9R0WKB6-F1
#
_cell.length_a   1.000
_cell.length_b   1.000
_cell.length_c   1.000
_cell.angle_alpha   90.00
_cell.angle_beta   90.00
_cell.angle_gamma   90.00
#
_symmetry.space_group_name_H-M   'P 1'
#
loop_
_entity.id
_entity.type
_entity.pdbx_description
1 polymer ?
#
loop_
_entity_poly.entity_id
_entity_poly.type
_entity_poly.pdbx_seq_one_letter_code
_entity_poly.pdbx_strand_id
1 'polypeptide(L)'
;MWVEVHLFIGEELLVSHVGDTVVAVDSPFGRLGLTVCYDLRFPELYQCLRFKHQAQVLLVPSAFTKVTGEAHWEILLRARAIETQCYVIAAAQAGKHNEKRESYGDSIIIDPWGTVIARLPDRLSTGFAVADIDLSKVEAVRTKMPISVHRKFESIWKSSSL
;
A
#
# COMPACT_ATOMS: atom_id res chain seq x y z
N MET A 1 -3.57 -0.73 18.49
CA MET A 1 -2.46 -1.32 17.73
C MET A 1 -3.05 -1.78 16.41
N TRP A 2 -2.50 -1.34 15.27
CA TRP A 2 -2.97 -1.80 13.95
C TRP A 2 -2.20 -3.06 13.56
N VAL A 3 -2.88 -4.02 12.94
CA VAL A 3 -2.39 -5.36 12.61
C VAL A 3 -2.79 -5.69 11.18
N GLU A 4 -1.94 -6.42 10.46
CA GLU A 4 -2.16 -6.84 9.06
C GLU A 4 -3.51 -7.55 8.87
N VAL A 5 -4.29 -7.13 7.87
CA VAL A 5 -5.66 -7.63 7.64
C VAL A 5 -5.64 -8.94 6.83
N HIS A 6 -4.61 -9.18 6.03
CA HIS A 6 -4.41 -10.44 5.33
C HIS A 6 -3.04 -11.04 5.63
N LEU A 7 -3.00 -12.16 6.33
CA LEU A 7 -1.76 -12.89 6.53
C LEU A 7 -1.49 -13.83 5.34
N PHE A 8 -0.23 -13.96 4.95
CA PHE A 8 0.18 -15.02 4.04
C PHE A 8 0.04 -16.38 4.74
N ILE A 9 -0.59 -17.35 4.07
CA ILE A 9 -0.75 -18.69 4.63
C ILE A 9 0.64 -19.36 4.70
N GLY A 10 1.15 -19.57 5.91
CA GLY A 10 2.49 -20.10 6.17
C GLY A 10 2.91 -19.93 7.64
N GLU A 11 4.22 -19.89 7.91
CA GLU A 11 4.76 -19.70 9.28
C GLU A 11 4.27 -18.40 9.94
N GLU A 12 3.84 -17.39 9.17
CA GLU A 12 3.35 -16.11 9.66
C GLU A 12 2.08 -16.24 10.51
N LEU A 13 1.20 -17.21 10.21
CA LEU A 13 0.01 -17.53 11.00
C LEU A 13 0.34 -18.15 12.38
N LEU A 14 1.56 -18.66 12.58
CA LEU A 14 2.00 -19.24 13.85
C LEU A 14 2.50 -18.18 14.84
N VAL A 15 2.82 -16.98 14.35
CA VAL A 15 3.48 -15.91 15.12
C VAL A 15 2.73 -14.59 15.09
N SER A 16 1.65 -14.49 14.31
CA SER A 16 0.84 -13.28 14.18
C SER A 16 -0.65 -13.59 14.11
N HIS A 17 -1.48 -12.58 14.36
CA HIS A 17 -2.94 -12.68 14.29
C HIS A 17 -3.46 -11.78 13.18
N VAL A 18 -4.53 -12.20 12.52
CA VAL A 18 -5.21 -11.39 11.49
C VAL A 18 -5.94 -10.22 12.16
N GLY A 19 -5.75 -9.02 11.64
CA GLY A 19 -6.59 -7.86 11.98
C GLY A 19 -7.96 -7.94 11.28
N ASP A 20 -9.02 -7.57 11.98
CA ASP A 20 -10.40 -7.59 11.46
C ASP A 20 -10.91 -6.19 11.03
N THR A 21 -10.09 -5.16 11.23
CA THR A 21 -10.51 -3.77 11.12
C THR A 21 -9.69 -3.01 10.08
N VAL A 22 -10.38 -2.34 9.15
CA VAL A 22 -9.77 -1.39 8.21
C VAL A 22 -9.52 -0.06 8.94
N VAL A 23 -8.28 0.39 8.97
CA VAL A 23 -7.87 1.57 9.75
C VAL A 23 -7.35 2.68 8.84
N ALA A 24 -7.88 3.89 9.04
CA ALA A 24 -7.31 5.12 8.51
C ALA A 24 -7.28 6.21 9.60
N VAL A 25 -6.21 7.00 9.64
CA VAL A 25 -5.95 8.00 10.67
C VAL A 25 -5.64 9.36 10.05
N ASP A 26 -5.98 10.44 10.75
CA ASP A 26 -5.60 11.80 10.34
C ASP A 26 -4.12 12.06 10.65
N SER A 27 -3.48 12.84 9.79
CA SER A 27 -2.10 13.29 9.98
C SER A 27 -1.89 14.66 9.34
N PRO A 28 -0.77 15.34 9.64
CA PRO A 28 -0.38 16.56 8.92
C PRO A 28 -0.20 16.39 7.41
N PHE A 29 -0.07 15.14 6.92
CA PHE A 29 0.13 14.80 5.50
C PHE A 29 -1.14 14.28 4.83
N GLY A 30 -2.30 14.44 5.47
CA GLY A 30 -3.61 13.97 5.01
C GLY A 30 -4.09 12.70 5.72
N ARG A 31 -5.21 12.15 5.24
CA ARG A 31 -5.80 10.92 5.77
C ARG A 31 -4.99 9.70 5.33
N LEU A 32 -4.33 9.03 6.27
CA LEU A 32 -3.45 7.89 6.03
C LEU A 32 -4.24 6.58 6.14
N GLY A 33 -4.31 5.81 5.06
CA GLY A 33 -4.77 4.43 5.07
C GLY A 33 -3.63 3.46 5.37
N LEU A 34 -3.85 2.50 6.26
CA LEU A 34 -2.80 1.61 6.78
C LEU A 34 -2.95 0.19 6.20
N THR A 35 -1.93 -0.30 5.51
CA THR A 35 -1.81 -1.69 5.01
C THR A 35 -0.42 -2.27 5.28
N VAL A 36 -0.29 -3.59 5.48
CA VAL A 36 1.03 -4.26 5.59
C VAL A 36 1.21 -5.15 4.38
N CYS A 37 2.40 -5.15 3.78
CA CYS A 37 2.93 -6.19 2.91
C CYS A 37 1.89 -6.98 2.09
N TYR A 38 1.37 -8.10 2.60
CA TYR A 38 0.55 -9.03 1.84
C TYR A 38 -0.82 -8.46 1.47
N ASP A 39 -1.31 -7.49 2.24
CA ASP A 39 -2.48 -6.66 1.92
C ASP A 39 -2.40 -6.09 0.50
N LEU A 40 -1.20 -5.77 -0.01
CA LEU A 40 -0.97 -5.24 -1.36
C LEU A 40 -1.64 -6.06 -2.47
N ARG A 41 -1.86 -7.35 -2.26
CA ARG A 41 -2.51 -8.24 -3.24
C ARG A 41 -4.02 -8.08 -3.34
N PHE A 42 -4.67 -7.50 -2.33
CA PHE A 42 -6.12 -7.44 -2.19
C PHE A 42 -6.65 -6.03 -2.50
N PRO A 43 -7.06 -5.73 -3.75
CA PRO A 43 -7.53 -4.41 -4.13
C PRO A 43 -8.72 -3.92 -3.28
N GLU A 44 -9.56 -4.83 -2.79
CA GLU A 44 -10.78 -4.52 -2.03
C GLU A 44 -10.48 -3.74 -0.75
N LEU A 45 -9.35 -4.02 -0.10
CA LEU A 45 -8.91 -3.28 1.09
C LEU A 45 -8.56 -1.84 0.75
N TYR A 46 -7.80 -1.62 -0.32
CA TYR A 46 -7.44 -0.28 -0.79
C TYR A 46 -8.65 0.51 -1.30
N GLN A 47 -9.60 -0.17 -1.93
CA GLN A 47 -10.89 0.38 -2.30
C GLN A 47 -11.67 0.80 -1.04
N CYS A 48 -11.69 -0.01 0.01
CA CYS A 48 -12.32 0.35 1.28
C CYS A 48 -11.65 1.60 1.89
N LEU A 49 -10.32 1.61 1.97
CA LEU A 49 -9.53 2.74 2.48
C LEU A 49 -9.83 4.04 1.74
N ARG A 50 -9.86 4.03 0.40
CA ARG A 50 -10.18 5.22 -0.40
C ARG A 50 -11.62 5.65 -0.27
N PHE A 51 -12.57 4.75 -0.52
CA PHE A 51 -13.95 5.15 -0.76
C PHE A 51 -14.82 5.21 0.50
N LYS A 52 -14.48 4.43 1.54
CA LYS A 52 -15.20 4.45 2.83
C LYS A 52 -14.46 5.25 3.89
N HIS A 53 -13.13 5.18 3.90
CA HIS A 53 -12.30 5.86 4.91
C HIS A 53 -11.60 7.12 4.38
N GLN A 54 -11.89 7.53 3.14
CA GLN A 54 -11.42 8.78 2.54
C GLN A 54 -9.90 8.95 2.56
N ALA A 55 -9.14 7.85 2.51
CA ALA A 55 -7.69 7.90 2.45
C ALA A 55 -7.21 8.77 1.28
N GLN A 56 -6.13 9.50 1.52
CA GLN A 56 -5.42 10.31 0.52
C GLN A 56 -3.99 9.79 0.32
N VAL A 57 -3.45 9.11 1.33
CA VAL A 57 -2.13 8.47 1.33
C VAL A 57 -2.29 7.04 1.83
N LEU A 58 -1.65 6.09 1.18
CA LEU A 58 -1.63 4.67 1.53
C LEU A 58 -0.22 4.30 1.99
N LEU A 59 -0.10 3.80 3.21
CA LEU A 59 1.17 3.30 3.74
C LEU A 59 1.24 1.79 3.51
N VAL A 60 2.32 1.32 2.90
CA VAL A 60 2.53 -0.10 2.54
C VAL A 60 3.91 -0.60 3.03
N PRO A 61 4.21 -0.52 4.35
CA PRO A 61 5.42 -1.15 4.91
C PRO A 61 5.47 -2.64 4.58
N SER A 62 6.59 -3.09 4.04
CA SER A 62 6.65 -4.41 3.40
C SER A 62 7.99 -5.13 3.55
N ALA A 63 7.94 -6.45 3.47
CA ALA A 63 9.10 -7.32 3.35
C ALA A 63 8.90 -8.33 2.21
N PHE A 64 8.57 -7.84 1.02
CA PHE A 64 8.32 -8.66 -0.17
C PHE A 64 9.47 -9.62 -0.46
N THR A 65 9.17 -10.87 -0.79
CA THR A 65 10.19 -11.86 -1.14
C THR A 65 10.80 -11.52 -2.50
N LYS A 66 12.10 -11.78 -2.70
CA LYS A 66 12.83 -11.44 -3.93
C LYS A 66 12.09 -11.82 -5.22
N VAL A 67 11.67 -13.08 -5.35
CA VAL A 67 11.03 -13.61 -6.57
C VAL A 67 9.71 -12.90 -6.85
N THR A 68 8.88 -12.69 -5.82
CA THR A 68 7.58 -12.05 -6.02
C THR A 68 7.69 -10.54 -6.15
N GLY A 69 8.69 -9.92 -5.53
CA GLY A 69 8.96 -8.49 -5.64
C GLY A 69 9.40 -8.11 -7.05
N GLU A 70 10.30 -8.88 -7.65
CA GLU A 70 10.77 -8.68 -9.03
C GLU A 70 9.61 -8.68 -10.03
N ALA A 71 8.63 -9.58 -9.84
CA ALA A 71 7.49 -9.70 -10.75
C ALA A 71 6.35 -8.71 -10.45
N HIS A 72 6.13 -8.31 -9.20
CA HIS A 72 4.86 -7.68 -8.80
C HIS A 72 4.96 -6.35 -8.07
N TRP A 73 6.09 -6.03 -7.42
CA TRP A 73 6.17 -4.95 -6.43
C TRP A 73 5.69 -3.61 -6.98
N GLU A 74 6.39 -3.08 -7.98
CA GLU A 74 6.05 -1.78 -8.56
C GLU A 74 4.68 -1.80 -9.26
N ILE A 75 4.35 -2.89 -9.97
CA ILE A 75 3.08 -3.03 -10.69
C ILE A 75 1.89 -2.91 -9.74
N LEU A 76 1.92 -3.65 -8.63
CA LEU A 76 0.83 -3.60 -7.66
C LEU A 76 0.76 -2.24 -6.96
N LEU A 77 1.89 -1.66 -6.55
CA LEU A 77 1.90 -0.36 -5.88
C LEU A 77 1.36 0.75 -6.79
N ARG A 78 1.79 0.79 -8.05
CA ARG A 78 1.27 1.76 -9.03
C ARG A 78 -0.20 1.52 -9.32
N ALA A 79 -0.64 0.27 -9.41
CA ALA A 79 -2.06 -0.05 -9.54
C ALA A 79 -2.88 0.51 -8.36
N ARG A 80 -2.41 0.33 -7.11
CA ARG A 80 -3.07 0.92 -5.93
C ARG A 80 -3.11 2.44 -6.01
N ALA A 81 -2.01 3.09 -6.38
CA ALA A 81 -1.98 4.54 -6.51
C ALA A 81 -3.01 5.06 -7.52
N ILE A 82 -3.08 4.43 -8.70
CA ILE A 82 -3.96 4.84 -9.81
C ILE A 82 -5.43 4.57 -9.48
N GLU A 83 -5.77 3.33 -9.09
CA GLU A 83 -7.17 2.92 -8.90
C GLU A 83 -7.82 3.56 -7.67
N THR A 84 -6.99 3.98 -6.71
CA THR A 84 -7.44 4.70 -5.52
C THR A 84 -7.15 6.19 -5.56
N GLN A 85 -6.47 6.71 -6.58
CA GLN A 85 -6.03 8.12 -6.69
C GLN A 85 -5.53 8.66 -5.34
N CYS A 86 -4.61 7.90 -4.74
CA CYS A 86 -3.93 8.20 -3.49
C CYS A 86 -2.43 8.18 -3.73
N TYR A 87 -1.68 8.92 -2.91
CA TYR A 87 -0.26 8.63 -2.79
C TYR A 87 -0.06 7.23 -2.22
N VAL A 88 1.00 6.56 -2.63
CA VAL A 88 1.44 5.29 -2.06
C VAL A 88 2.87 5.46 -1.54
N ILE A 89 3.08 5.20 -0.26
CA ILE A 89 4.39 5.25 0.41
C ILE A 89 4.72 3.82 0.85
N ALA A 90 5.69 3.21 0.18
CA ALA A 90 6.04 1.81 0.39
C ALA A 90 7.49 1.68 0.88
N ALA A 91 7.65 1.66 2.20
CA ALA A 91 8.93 1.36 2.84
C ALA A 91 9.17 -0.16 2.81
N ALA A 92 10.34 -0.59 2.34
CA ALA A 92 10.63 -2.00 2.13
C ALA A 92 11.91 -2.45 2.83
N GLN A 93 11.84 -3.62 3.47
CA GLN A 93 13.02 -4.37 3.89
C GLN A 93 13.77 -4.89 2.65
N ALA A 94 15.11 -4.93 2.71
CA ALA A 94 15.94 -5.27 1.57
C ALA A 94 17.06 -6.25 1.92
N GLY A 95 17.42 -7.10 0.96
CA GLY A 95 18.59 -7.98 1.06
C GLY A 95 18.35 -9.24 1.89
N LYS A 96 19.44 -9.93 2.23
CA LYS A 96 19.42 -11.22 2.91
C LYS A 96 19.29 -11.02 4.42
N HIS A 97 18.26 -11.61 5.02
CA HIS A 97 18.02 -11.60 6.46
C HIS A 97 18.64 -12.82 7.14
N ASN A 98 18.58 -13.97 6.49
CA ASN A 98 19.20 -15.23 6.90
C ASN A 98 19.35 -16.18 5.69
N GLU A 99 19.76 -17.43 5.89
CA GLU A 99 19.97 -18.40 4.79
C GLU A 99 18.72 -18.66 3.93
N LYS A 100 17.52 -18.55 4.50
CA LYS A 100 16.25 -18.90 3.86
C LYS A 100 15.39 -17.69 3.48
N ARG A 101 15.73 -16.48 3.96
CA ARG A 101 14.90 -15.28 3.80
C ARG A 101 15.69 -14.13 3.19
N GLU A 102 15.24 -13.68 2.02
CA GLU A 102 15.75 -12.50 1.30
C GLU A 102 14.58 -11.62 0.85
N SER A 103 14.64 -10.33 1.15
CA SER A 103 13.64 -9.35 0.72
C SER A 103 14.07 -8.59 -0.53
N TYR A 104 13.08 -8.22 -1.33
CA TYR A 104 13.26 -7.54 -2.61
C TYR A 104 13.83 -6.12 -2.46
N GLY A 105 13.48 -5.43 -1.37
CA GLY A 105 13.85 -4.03 -1.14
C GLY A 105 12.98 -3.08 -1.94
N ASP A 106 13.60 -2.05 -2.52
CA ASP A 106 12.97 -1.15 -3.48
C ASP A 106 11.93 -0.19 -2.87
N SER A 107 12.33 0.52 -1.80
CA SER A 107 11.48 1.53 -1.17
C SER A 107 11.14 2.66 -2.15
N ILE A 108 9.84 2.97 -2.27
CA ILE A 108 9.31 3.81 -3.35
C ILE A 108 8.10 4.64 -2.89
N ILE A 109 7.97 5.84 -3.45
CA ILE A 109 6.84 6.76 -3.27
C ILE A 109 6.22 7.07 -4.63
N ILE A 110 4.91 6.91 -4.74
CA ILE A 110 4.14 7.05 -5.98
C ILE A 110 3.01 8.05 -5.75
N ASP A 111 2.78 8.92 -6.73
CA ASP A 111 1.72 9.91 -6.70
C ASP A 111 0.34 9.35 -7.11
N PRO A 112 -0.77 10.11 -6.93
CA PRO A 112 -2.12 9.67 -7.29
C PRO A 112 -2.35 9.38 -8.78
N TRP A 113 -1.42 9.76 -9.66
CA TRP A 113 -1.47 9.45 -11.09
C TRP A 113 -0.67 8.19 -11.44
N GLY A 114 0.01 7.59 -10.46
CA GLY A 114 0.86 6.43 -10.66
C GLY A 114 2.27 6.78 -11.11
N THR A 115 2.72 8.02 -10.98
CA THR A 115 4.10 8.41 -11.24
C THR A 115 4.96 8.17 -10.00
N VAL A 116 6.12 7.53 -10.18
CA VAL A 116 7.13 7.36 -9.13
C VAL A 116 7.80 8.72 -8.89
N ILE A 117 7.70 9.25 -7.67
CA ILE A 117 8.21 10.59 -7.31
C ILE A 117 9.42 10.54 -6.39
N ALA A 118 9.64 9.43 -5.69
CA ALA A 118 10.88 9.16 -4.99
C ALA A 118 11.13 7.65 -4.90
N ARG A 119 12.40 7.26 -4.94
CA ARG A 119 12.85 5.87 -4.85
C ARG A 119 14.26 5.88 -4.30
N LEU A 120 14.64 4.84 -3.57
CA LEU A 120 16.05 4.67 -3.21
C LEU A 120 16.90 4.46 -4.48
N PRO A 121 18.17 4.91 -4.50
CA PRO A 121 19.03 4.86 -5.68
C PRO A 121 19.34 3.43 -6.14
N ASP A 122 19.36 2.49 -5.20
CA ASP A 122 19.47 1.05 -5.46
C ASP A 122 18.44 0.30 -4.62
N ARG A 123 17.87 -0.78 -5.15
CA ARG A 123 16.81 -1.53 -4.46
C ARG A 123 17.27 -2.11 -3.12
N LEU A 124 18.56 -2.43 -2.98
CA LEU A 124 19.15 -3.01 -1.77
C LEU A 124 19.76 -1.97 -0.85
N SER A 125 19.82 -0.71 -1.26
CA SER A 125 20.39 0.35 -0.43
C SER A 125 19.57 0.59 0.83
N THR A 126 20.28 0.91 1.91
CA THR A 126 19.66 1.43 3.14
C THR A 126 19.64 2.95 3.07
N GLY A 127 18.51 3.56 3.40
CA GLY A 127 18.37 5.02 3.40
C GLY A 127 16.92 5.46 3.44
N PHE A 128 16.70 6.73 3.08
CA PHE A 128 15.39 7.34 3.04
C PHE A 128 15.12 7.89 1.63
N ALA A 129 13.95 7.58 1.08
CA ALA A 129 13.37 8.29 -0.03
C ALA A 129 12.44 9.37 0.54
N VAL A 130 12.56 10.62 0.05
CA VAL A 130 11.81 11.77 0.56
C VAL A 130 11.08 12.42 -0.60
N ALA A 131 9.81 12.77 -0.39
CA ALA A 131 8.97 13.48 -1.35
C ALA A 131 7.98 14.40 -0.62
N ASP A 132 7.63 15.50 -1.26
CA ASP A 132 6.57 16.40 -0.78
C ASP A 132 5.19 15.82 -1.13
N ILE A 133 4.29 15.80 -0.14
CA ILE A 133 2.91 15.37 -0.32
C ILE A 133 2.04 16.61 -0.56
N ASP A 134 1.58 16.76 -1.80
CA ASP A 134 0.62 17.80 -2.18
C ASP A 134 -0.79 17.22 -2.29
N LEU A 135 -1.65 17.56 -1.33
CA LEU A 135 -3.05 17.12 -1.31
C LEU A 135 -3.90 17.83 -2.37
N SER A 136 -3.50 19.00 -2.87
CA SER A 136 -4.20 19.66 -3.98
C SER A 136 -4.11 18.83 -5.26
N LYS A 137 -3.01 18.08 -5.45
CA LYS A 137 -2.85 17.14 -6.56
C LYS A 137 -3.82 15.95 -6.46
N VAL A 138 -4.08 15.45 -5.25
CA VAL A 138 -5.09 14.39 -5.02
C VAL A 138 -6.44 14.89 -5.52
N GLU A 139 -6.86 16.07 -5.10
CA GLU A 139 -8.13 16.66 -5.51
C GLU A 139 -8.17 16.93 -7.01
N ALA A 140 -7.11 17.49 -7.59
CA ALA A 140 -7.02 17.74 -9.03
C ALA A 140 -7.16 16.46 -9.87
N VAL A 141 -6.52 15.36 -9.47
CA VAL A 141 -6.65 14.05 -10.13
C VAL A 141 -8.07 13.52 -10.02
N ARG A 142 -8.69 13.62 -8.83
CA ARG A 142 -10.07 13.19 -8.58
C ARG A 142 -11.09 14.00 -9.38
N THR A 143 -10.87 15.31 -9.55
CA THR A 143 -11.72 16.17 -10.38
C THR A 143 -11.58 15.83 -11.87
N LYS A 144 -10.36 15.65 -12.36
CA LYS A 144 -10.11 15.32 -13.78
C LYS A 144 -10.55 13.92 -14.16
N MET A 145 -10.48 12.98 -13.23
CA MET A 145 -10.88 11.58 -13.41
C MET A 145 -11.82 11.17 -12.27
N PRO A 146 -13.11 11.51 -12.32
CA PRO A 146 -14.05 11.34 -11.21
C PRO A 146 -14.55 9.89 -11.06
N ILE A 147 -13.63 8.93 -10.85
CA ILE A 147 -13.96 7.50 -10.74
C ILE A 147 -14.95 7.20 -9.60
N SER A 148 -14.98 8.02 -8.55
CA SER A 148 -15.95 7.89 -7.45
C SER A 148 -17.39 8.10 -7.91
N VAL A 149 -17.61 8.93 -8.93
CA VAL A 149 -18.93 9.19 -9.51
C VAL A 149 -19.32 8.09 -10.48
N HIS A 150 -18.35 7.53 -11.21
CA HIS A 150 -18.60 6.50 -12.23
C HIS A 150 -18.72 5.08 -11.65
N ARG A 151 -18.26 4.86 -10.42
CA ARG A 151 -18.33 3.55 -9.74
C ARG A 151 -19.79 3.16 -9.48
N LYS A 152 -20.21 1.99 -9.99
CA LYS A 152 -21.61 1.50 -9.88
C LYS A 152 -21.86 0.50 -8.76
N PHE A 153 -20.81 -0.13 -8.22
CA PHE A 153 -20.93 -1.16 -7.19
C PHE A 153 -20.22 -0.72 -5.92
N GLU A 154 -20.95 -0.71 -4.80
CA GLU A 154 -20.31 -0.76 -3.49
C GLU A 154 -19.68 -2.14 -3.33
N SER A 155 -18.36 -2.17 -3.15
CA SER A 155 -17.67 -3.40 -2.76
C SER A 155 -18.21 -3.81 -1.38
N ILE A 156 -18.95 -4.91 -1.36
CA ILE A 156 -19.37 -5.57 -0.12
C ILE A 156 -18.15 -6.31 0.39
N TRP A 157 -17.37 -5.63 1.26
CA TRP A 157 -16.41 -6.31 2.11
C TRP A 157 -17.17 -7.25 3.04
N LYS A 158 -17.00 -8.56 2.85
CA LYS A 158 -17.44 -9.55 3.83
C LYS A 158 -16.26 -9.84 4.74
N SER A 159 -16.39 -9.52 6.03
CA SER A 159 -15.47 -10.05 7.03
C SER A 159 -15.59 -11.57 7.00
N SER A 160 -14.54 -12.25 6.58
CA SER A 160 -14.50 -13.72 6.65
C SER A 160 -14.51 -14.11 8.12
N SER A 161 -15.62 -14.67 8.59
CA SER A 161 -15.62 -15.46 9.82
C SER A 161 -14.87 -16.76 9.53
N LEU A 162 -13.65 -16.87 10.04
CA LEU A 162 -13.00 -18.17 10.25
C LEU A 162 -13.67 -18.87 11.44
#